data_AF-A0A950UUW6-F1
#
_entry.id   AF-A0A950UUW6-F1
#
_cell.length_a   1.000
_cell.length_b   1.000
_cell.length_c   1.000
_cell.angle_alpha   90.00
_cell.angle_beta   90.00
_cell.angle_gamma   90.00
#
_symmetry.space_group_name_H-M   'P 1'
#
loop_
_entity.id
_entity.type
_entity.pdbx_description
1 polymer ?
#
loop_
_entity_poly.entity_id
_entity_poly.type
_entity_poly.pdbx_seq_one_letter_code
_entity_poly.pdbx_strand_id
1 'polypeptide(L)' 'YCWRLVMAPEFVLDYVVAHEVAHLREMNHGPRFWKLVRSIVPDVRTPRNWLHTHGNLLHRYGAR' A
#
# COMPACT_ATOMS: atom_id res chain seq x y z
N TYR A 1 9.78 -2.86 3.75
CA TYR A 1 9.39 -2.53 2.37
C TYR A 1 10.38 -3.14 1.39
N CYS A 2 9.89 -3.64 0.24
CA CYS A 2 10.74 -4.07 -0.87
C CYS A 2 11.09 -2.86 -1.73
N TRP A 3 12.37 -2.65 -2.07
CA TRP A 3 12.80 -1.53 -2.91
C TRP A 3 12.12 -1.52 -4.29
N ARG A 4 11.67 -2.69 -4.77
CA ARG A 4 10.95 -2.84 -6.05
C ARG A 4 9.56 -2.22 -6.07
N LEU A 5 9.05 -1.73 -4.94
CA LEU A 5 7.84 -0.89 -4.93
C LEU A 5 7.94 0.29 -5.89
N VAL A 6 9.15 0.80 -6.14
CA VAL A 6 9.40 1.84 -7.16
C VAL A 6 8.92 1.47 -8.57
N MET A 7 8.73 0.17 -8.86
CA MET A 7 8.21 -0.34 -10.13
C MET A 7 6.67 -0.47 -10.14
N ALA A 8 6.00 -0.23 -9.02
CA ALA A 8 4.54 -0.24 -8.96
C ALA A 8 3.96 1.03 -9.62
N PRO A 9 2.73 0.97 -10.14
CA PRO A 9 2.02 2.15 -10.61
C PRO A 9 1.90 3.23 -9.52
N GLU A 10 1.84 4.49 -9.93
CA GLU A 10 1.78 5.65 -9.03
C GLU A 10 0.63 5.55 -8.00
N PHE A 11 -0.57 5.15 -8.44
CA PHE A 11 -1.73 4.99 -7.54
C PHE A 11 -1.50 3.94 -6.43
N VAL A 12 -0.60 2.99 -6.64
CA VAL A 12 -0.21 2.00 -5.63
C VAL A 12 0.78 2.61 -4.65
N LEU A 13 1.73 3.41 -5.15
CA LEU A 13 2.70 4.14 -4.33
C LEU A 13 1.99 5.13 -3.40
N ASP A 14 1.05 5.92 -3.93
CA ASP A 14 0.26 6.88 -3.13
C ASP A 14 -0.47 6.18 -1.99
N TYR A 15 -1.08 5.03 -2.27
CA TYR A 15 -1.76 4.22 -1.27
C TYR A 15 -0.80 3.69 -0.20
N VAL A 16 0.37 3.17 -0.59
CA VAL A 16 1.36 2.66 0.38
C VAL A 16 1.90 3.80 1.24
N VAL A 17 2.24 4.95 0.66
CA VAL A 17 2.68 6.13 1.42
C VAL A 17 1.59 6.58 2.39
N ALA A 18 0.34 6.68 1.95
CA ALA A 18 -0.79 7.03 2.83
C ALA A 18 -0.97 6.01 3.96
N HIS A 19 -0.76 4.71 3.69
CA HIS A 19 -0.80 3.65 4.69
C HIS A 19 0.28 3.83 5.77
N GLU A 20 1.52 4.06 5.37
CA GLU A 20 2.63 4.24 6.31
C GLU A 20 2.53 5.53 7.10
N VAL A 21 2.12 6.63 6.46
CA VAL A 21 1.91 7.90 7.15
C VAL A 21 0.75 7.79 8.15
N ALA A 22 -0.30 7.01 7.84
CA ALA A 22 -1.39 6.76 8.78
C ALA A 22 -0.92 6.02 10.03
N HIS A 23 0.07 5.13 9.91
CA HIS A 23 0.65 4.43 11.06
C HIS A 23 1.32 5.37 12.07
N LEU A 24 1.78 6.56 11.66
CA LEU A 24 2.32 7.56 12.59
C LEU A 24 1.29 8.05 13.63
N ARG A 25 -0.02 7.89 13.37
CA ARG A 25 -1.10 8.29 14.29
C ARG A 25 -1.93 7.12 14.80
N GLU A 26 -2.08 6.06 14.01
CA GLU A 26 -2.91 4.91 14.32
C GLU A 26 -2.13 3.62 14.05
N MET A 27 -1.58 3.00 15.09
CA MET A 27 -0.73 1.81 14.93
C MET A 27 -1.49 0.55 14.50
N ASN A 28 -2.82 0.52 14.68
CA ASN A 28 -3.67 -0.62 14.35
C ASN A 28 -4.59 -0.30 13.17
N HIS A 29 -4.85 -1.27 12.28
CA HIS A 29 -5.73 -1.14 11.10
C HIS A 29 -7.24 -1.08 11.41
N GLY A 30 -7.63 -0.41 12.50
CA GLY A 30 -9.03 -0.23 12.89
C GLY A 30 -9.75 0.87 12.10
N PRO A 31 -11.01 1.20 12.46
CA PRO A 31 -11.81 2.20 11.73
C PRO A 31 -11.16 3.58 11.64
N ARG A 32 -10.47 4.03 12.70
CA ARG A 32 -9.75 5.31 12.73
C ARG A 32 -8.59 5.36 11.74
N PHE A 33 -7.80 4.29 11.68
CA PHE A 33 -6.74 4.14 10.70
C PHE A 33 -7.29 4.25 9.27
N TRP A 34 -8.34 3.49 8.95
CA TRP A 34 -8.91 3.50 7.60
C TRP A 34 -9.59 4.83 7.25
N LYS A 35 -10.11 5.56 8.25
CA LYS A 35 -10.58 6.93 8.06
C LYS A 35 -9.42 7.86 7.68
N LEU A 36 -8.27 7.73 8.35
CA LEU A 36 -7.07 8.52 8.05
C LEU A 36 -6.52 8.20 6.65
N VAL A 37 -6.37 6.92 6.30
CA VAL A 37 -5.92 6.52 4.96
C VAL A 37 -6.86 7.09 3.88
N ARG A 38 -8.18 6.95 4.04
CA ARG A 38 -9.17 7.48 3.07
C ARG A 38 -9.21 9.00 2.97
N SER A 39 -8.72 9.72 3.98
CA SER A 39 -8.60 11.17 3.93
C SER A 39 -7.43 11.65 3.06
N ILE A 40 -6.43 10.79 2.83
CA ILE A 40 -5.27 11.07 1.99
C ILE A 40 -5.48 10.48 0.59
N VAL A 41 -5.92 9.21 0.52
CA VAL A 41 -6.18 8.48 -0.72
C VAL A 41 -7.59 7.88 -0.66
N PRO A 42 -8.60 8.48 -1.33
CA PRO A 42 -9.98 8.02 -1.25
C PRO A 42 -10.20 6.60 -1.79
N ASP A 43 -9.53 6.23 -2.89
CA ASP A 43 -9.60 4.86 -3.44
C ASP A 43 -8.53 3.96 -2.83
N VAL A 44 -8.95 3.21 -1.81
CA VAL A 44 -8.11 2.19 -1.16
C VAL A 44 -8.27 0.82 -1.80
N ARG A 45 -9.30 0.58 -2.62
CA ARG A 45 -9.65 -0.77 -3.08
C ARG A 45 -8.80 -1.16 -4.28
N THR A 46 -8.69 -0.28 -5.27
CA THR A 46 -7.91 -0.52 -6.49
C THR A 46 -6.43 -0.82 -6.19
N PRO A 47 -5.69 -0.02 -5.41
CA PRO A 47 -4.30 -0.31 -5.07
C PRO A 47 -4.13 -1.56 -4.21
N ARG A 48 -5.06 -1.84 -3.28
CA ARG A 48 -5.02 -3.10 -2.50
C ARG A 48 -5.20 -4.32 -3.38
N ASN A 49 -6.13 -4.29 -4.33
CA ASN A 49 -6.34 -5.38 -5.29
C ASN A 49 -5.11 -5.56 -6.17
N TRP A 50 -4.52 -4.46 -6.66
CA TRP A 50 -3.29 -4.53 -7.46
C TRP A 50 -2.14 -5.17 -6.67
N LEU A 51 -1.93 -4.77 -5.41
CA LEU A 51 -0.92 -5.37 -4.52
C LEU A 51 -1.20 -6.84 -4.20
N HIS A 52 -2.47 -7.24 -4.07
CA HIS A 52 -2.83 -8.64 -3.87
C HIS A 52 -2.45 -9.50 -5.08
N THR A 53 -2.71 -9.00 -6.30
CA THR A 53 -2.42 -9.73 -7.55
C THR A 53 -0.93 -9.69 -7.92
N HIS A 54 -0.26 -8.54 -7.74
CA HIS A 54 1.09 -8.30 -8.28
C HIS A 54 2.17 -8.19 -7.20
N GLY A 55 1.82 -8.02 -5.92
CA GLY A 55 2.77 -7.78 -4.84
C GLY A 55 3.78 -8.91 -4.67
N ASN A 56 3.36 -10.16 -4.89
CA ASN A 56 4.27 -11.31 -4.89
C ASN A 56 5.36 -11.21 -5.97
N LEU A 57 5.07 -10.61 -7.13
CA LEU A 57 6.06 -10.39 -8.19
C LEU A 57 7.13 -9.37 -7.75
N LEU A 58 6.77 -8.41 -6.89
CA LEU A 58 7.72 -7.46 -6.32
C LEU A 58 8.66 -8.11 -5.29
N HIS A 59 8.19 -9.14 -4.58
CA HIS A 59 8.98 -9.86 -3.57
C HIS A 59 9.91 -10.94 -4.16
N ARG A 60 9.62 -11.48 -5.34
CA ARG A 60 10.45 -12.55 -5.93
C ARG A 60 11.82 -12.03 -6.36
N TYR A 61 12.87 -12.68 -5.86
CA TYR A 61 14.21 -12.64 -6.43
C TYR A 61 14.62 -14.08 -6.78
N GLY A 62 15.09 -14.28 -8.02
CA GLY A 62 15.49 -15.58 -8.54
C GLY A 62 14.33 -16.38 -9.13
N ALA A 63 14.44 -16.70 -10.41
CA ALA A 63 13.69 -17.81 -10.98
C ALA A 63 14.23 -19.10 -10.36
N ARG A 64 13.42 -19.72 -9.51
CA ARG A 64 13.30 -21.18 -9.37
C ARG A 64 11.90 -21.49 -8.84
#